data_AF-W2UZZ5-F1
#
_entry.id   AF-W2UZZ5-F1
#
_cell.length_a   1.000
_cell.length_b   1.000
_cell.length_c   1.000
_cell.angle_alpha   90.00
_cell.angle_beta   90.00
_cell.angle_gamma   90.00
#
_symmetry.space_group_name_H-M   'P 1'
#
loop_
_entity.id
_entity.type
_entity.pdbx_description
1 polymer ?
#
loop_
_entity_poly.entity_id
_entity_poly.type
_entity_poly.pdbx_seq_one_letter_code
_entity_poly.pdbx_strand_id
1 'polypeptide(L)'
;MIDSTIVREHACATGYGKKKEGLGRSKGGFTSKIHALVDALENPLKFIIKEEDLMEDIKGTTVIADKGYDSKIFRNHLDNNVK
;
A
#
# COMPACT_ATOMS: atom_id res chain seq x y z
N MET A 1 11.21 -0.95 -5.68
CA MET A 1 10.94 -1.74 -4.46
C MET A 1 9.67 -1.23 -3.80
N ILE A 2 8.93 -2.09 -3.10
CA ILE A 2 7.76 -1.72 -2.30
C ILE A 2 8.02 -2.05 -0.83
N ASP A 3 7.70 -1.09 0.03
CA ASP A 3 7.63 -1.34 1.47
C ASP A 3 6.39 -0.65 2.05
N SER A 4 6.00 -0.98 3.28
CA SER A 4 4.97 -0.24 4.01
C SER A 4 5.29 -0.13 5.47
N THR A 5 4.91 1.00 6.06
CA THR A 5 4.95 1.18 7.51
C THR A 5 3.54 1.36 8.06
N ILE A 6 3.31 0.87 9.28
CA ILE A 6 2.04 1.00 9.99
C ILE A 6 2.15 2.20 10.93
N VAL A 7 1.21 3.14 10.80
CA VAL A 7 1.08 4.28 11.69
C VAL A 7 -0.18 4.16 12.55
N ARG A 8 -0.11 4.66 13.78
CA ARG A 8 -1.27 4.75 14.66
C ARG A 8 -2.07 6.00 14.31
N GLU A 9 -3.36 5.82 14.16
CA GLU A 9 -4.26 6.90 13.83
C GLU A 9 -4.76 7.63 15.06
N HIS A 10 -5.13 8.90 14.86
CA HIS A 10 -5.77 9.69 15.92
C HIS A 10 -7.12 9.07 16.29
N ALA A 11 -7.53 9.19 17.56
CA ALA A 11 -8.74 8.54 18.08
C ALA A 11 -10.02 8.92 17.31
N CYS A 12 -10.05 10.12 16.73
CA CYS A 12 -11.18 10.64 15.96
C CYS A 12 -11.03 10.45 14.43
N ALA A 13 -9.98 9.77 13.94
CA ALA A 13 -9.67 9.68 12.50
C ALA A 13 -10.78 9.03 11.66
N THR A 14 -11.65 8.22 12.27
CA THR A 14 -12.74 7.54 11.57
C THR A 14 -13.91 8.44 11.24
N GLY A 15 -14.01 9.60 11.91
CA GLY A 15 -15.15 10.51 11.82
C GLY A 15 -16.51 9.82 12.05
N TYR A 16 -17.57 10.50 11.58
CA TYR A 16 -18.94 9.97 11.51
C TYR A 16 -19.21 9.48 10.08
N GLY A 17 -18.92 8.21 9.78
CA GLY A 17 -19.23 7.62 8.47
C GLY A 17 -18.61 6.25 8.24
N LYS A 18 -19.06 5.58 7.17
CA LYS A 18 -18.52 4.29 6.70
C LYS A 18 -17.64 4.45 5.45
N LYS A 19 -16.96 5.58 5.30
CA LYS A 19 -16.05 5.76 4.16
C LYS A 19 -14.79 4.92 4.34
N LYS A 20 -14.28 4.37 3.24
CA LYS A 20 -13.02 3.60 3.22
C LYS A 20 -11.85 4.56 3.10
N GLU A 21 -11.46 5.17 4.23
CA GLU A 21 -10.34 6.12 4.34
C GLU A 21 -8.98 5.41 4.55
N GLY A 22 -8.87 4.12 4.21
CA GLY A 22 -7.63 3.35 4.40
C GLY A 22 -7.33 2.94 5.85
N LEU A 23 -8.31 3.10 6.74
CA LEU A 23 -8.19 2.75 8.15
C LEU A 23 -8.32 1.23 8.36
N GLY A 24 -7.37 0.67 9.09
CA GLY A 24 -7.41 -0.66 9.69
C GLY A 24 -7.60 -0.62 11.20
N ARG A 25 -7.67 -1.80 11.81
CA ARG A 25 -7.68 -1.97 13.27
C ARG A 25 -6.56 -2.90 13.72
N SER A 26 -5.87 -2.51 14.78
CA SER A 26 -4.93 -3.34 15.53
C SER A 26 -5.35 -3.44 17.00
N LYS A 27 -4.60 -4.18 17.82
CA LYS A 27 -4.85 -4.23 19.27
C LYS A 27 -4.76 -2.85 19.95
N GLY A 28 -4.03 -1.88 19.37
CA GLY A 28 -3.82 -0.53 19.92
C GLY A 28 -4.82 0.54 19.47
N GLY A 29 -5.87 0.15 18.74
CA GLY A 29 -6.85 1.05 18.14
C GLY A 29 -6.74 1.13 16.62
N PHE A 30 -7.09 2.29 16.06
CA PHE A 30 -7.03 2.51 14.62
C PHE A 30 -5.60 2.69 14.12
N THR A 31 -5.34 2.17 12.94
CA THR A 31 -4.04 2.20 12.28
C THR A 31 -4.22 2.36 10.78
N SER A 32 -3.25 2.94 10.10
CA SER A 32 -3.17 2.94 8.63
C SER A 32 -1.84 2.37 8.18
N LYS A 33 -1.79 1.88 6.94
CA LYS A 33 -0.55 1.56 6.26
C LYS A 33 -0.21 2.68 5.30
N ILE A 34 1.04 3.13 5.35
CA ILE A 34 1.62 4.01 4.34
C ILE A 34 2.52 3.14 3.49
N HIS A 35 2.17 2.98 2.22
CA HIS A 35 2.90 2.20 1.25
C HIS A 35 3.85 3.11 0.48
N ALA A 36 5.10 2.71 0.34
CA ALA A 36 6.12 3.44 -0.39
C ALA A 36 6.53 2.63 -1.62
N LEU A 37 6.54 3.29 -2.78
CA LEU A 37 7.10 2.78 -4.01
C LEU A 37 8.38 3.56 -4.30
N VAL A 38 9.48 2.84 -4.49
CA VAL A 38 10.78 3.43 -4.79
C VAL A 38 11.38 2.86 -6.06
N ASP A 39 12.23 3.62 -6.73
CA ASP A 39 12.98 3.17 -7.90
C ASP A 39 14.13 2.21 -7.53
N ALA A 40 14.98 1.89 -8.50
CA ALA A 40 16.13 1.00 -8.31
C ALA A 40 17.27 1.64 -7.49
N LEU A 41 17.28 2.97 -7.33
CA LEU A 41 18.24 3.74 -6.54
C LEU A 41 17.64 4.20 -5.21
N GLU A 42 16.50 3.62 -4.81
CA GLU A 42 15.78 3.90 -3.57
C GLU A 42 15.18 5.31 -3.49
N ASN A 43 15.07 6.03 -4.62
CA ASN A 43 14.36 7.30 -4.65
C ASN A 43 12.85 7.07 -4.55
N PRO A 44 12.13 7.82 -3.70
CA PRO A 44 10.69 7.69 -3.57
C PRO A 44 9.97 8.15 -4.84
N LEU A 45 9.15 7.25 -5.39
CA LEU A 45 8.29 7.49 -6.54
C LEU A 45 6.87 7.84 -6.10
N LYS A 46 6.31 7.07 -5.15
CA LYS A 46 4.93 7.28 -4.65
C LYS A 46 4.80 6.91 -3.17
N PHE A 47 3.92 7.63 -2.48
CA PHE A 47 3.39 7.27 -1.17
C PHE A 47 1.88 7.22 -1.20
N ILE A 48 1.30 6.08 -0.85
CA ILE A 48 -0.14 5.85 -0.96
C ILE A 48 -0.63 5.08 0.27
N ILE A 49 -1.86 5.34 0.72
CA ILE A 49 -2.50 4.62 1.84
C ILE A 49 -3.19 3.32 1.39
N LYS A 50 -3.70 3.27 0.15
CA LYS A 50 -4.33 2.09 -0.45
C LYS A 50 -3.39 1.35 -1.38
N GLU A 51 -3.10 0.10 -1.06
CA GLU A 51 -2.24 -0.77 -1.87
C GLU A 51 -2.66 -0.87 -3.35
N GLU A 52 -3.97 -0.85 -3.61
CA GLU A 52 -4.58 -1.00 -4.94
C GLU A 52 -4.13 0.07 -5.95
N ASP A 53 -3.85 1.29 -5.48
CA ASP A 53 -3.51 2.42 -6.36
C ASP A 53 -1.99 2.53 -6.59
N LEU A 54 -1.18 1.67 -5.94
CA LEU A 54 0.27 1.81 -5.91
C LEU A 54 0.92 1.61 -7.28
N MET A 55 0.37 0.71 -8.10
CA MET A 55 0.97 0.24 -9.35
C MET A 55 0.27 0.72 -10.61
N GLU A 56 -0.70 1.62 -10.51
CA GLU A 56 -1.58 2.02 -11.64
C GLU A 56 -0.79 2.53 -12.87
N ASP A 57 0.36 3.18 -12.65
CA ASP A 57 1.20 3.78 -13.69
C ASP A 57 2.52 3.02 -13.95
N ILE A 58 2.79 1.91 -13.26
CA ILE A 58 4.05 1.16 -13.39
C ILE A 58 3.80 -0.16 -14.11
N LYS A 59 4.45 -0.35 -15.26
CA LYS A 59 4.24 -1.51 -16.14
C LYS A 59 5.55 -2.10 -16.64
N GLY A 60 5.55 -3.41 -16.89
CA GLY A 60 6.69 -4.10 -17.50
C GLY A 60 8.00 -4.04 -16.68
N THR A 61 7.91 -3.90 -15.35
CA THR A 61 9.08 -3.84 -14.47
C THR A 61 9.16 -5.03 -13.53
N THR A 62 10.37 -5.32 -13.04
CA THR A 62 10.54 -6.27 -11.94
C THR A 62 10.27 -5.57 -10.62
N VAL A 63 9.37 -6.13 -9.82
CA VAL A 63 8.97 -5.59 -8.53
C VAL A 63 9.58 -6.42 -7.41
N ILE A 64 10.31 -5.76 -6.52
CA ILE A 64 10.77 -6.31 -5.24
C ILE A 64 9.85 -5.74 -4.16
N ALA A 65 9.27 -6.57 -3.31
CA ALA A 65 8.32 -6.14 -2.27
C ALA A 65 8.50 -6.96 -0.98
N ASP A 66 8.09 -6.38 0.15
CA ASP A 66 8.01 -7.11 1.42
C ASP A 66 7.07 -8.33 1.32
N LYS A 67 7.28 -9.33 2.19
CA LYS A 67 6.47 -10.55 2.25
C LYS A 67 4.98 -10.25 2.50
N GLY A 68 4.65 -9.10 3.09
CA GLY A 68 3.27 -8.63 3.23
C GLY A 68 2.48 -8.55 1.91
N TYR A 69 3.18 -8.39 0.77
CA TYR A 69 2.60 -8.28 -0.57
C TYR A 69 2.49 -9.63 -1.31
N ASP A 70 2.77 -10.76 -0.64
CA ASP A 70 2.68 -12.14 -1.16
C ASP A 70 1.22 -12.60 -1.36
N SER A 71 0.27 -11.71 -1.64
CA SER A 71 -1.12 -12.12 -1.88
C SER A 71 -1.31 -12.56 -3.34
N LYS A 72 -2.13 -13.60 -3.58
CA LYS A 72 -2.46 -14.04 -4.95
C LYS A 72 -3.15 -12.94 -5.75
N ILE A 73 -3.96 -12.13 -5.09
CA ILE A 73 -4.69 -11.01 -5.69
C ILE A 73 -3.69 -9.95 -6.20
N PHE A 74 -2.73 -9.57 -5.36
CA PHE A 74 -1.72 -8.58 -5.72
C PHE A 74 -0.81 -9.07 -6.85
N ARG A 75 -0.37 -10.33 -6.80
CA ARG A 75 0.40 -10.94 -7.90
C ARG A 75 -0.35 -10.95 -9.23
N ASN A 76 -1.62 -11.36 -9.22
CA ASN A 76 -2.44 -11.33 -10.43
C ASN A 76 -2.60 -9.90 -10.99
N HIS A 77 -2.69 -8.90 -10.11
CA HIS A 77 -2.74 -7.49 -10.52
C HIS A 77 -1.44 -7.05 -11.19
N LEU A 78 -0.28 -7.46 -10.65
CA LEU A 78 1.03 -7.21 -11.27
C LEU A 78 1.14 -7.90 -12.65
N ASP A 79 0.75 -9.17 -12.76
CA ASP A 79 0.85 -9.92 -14.02
C ASP A 79 0.00 -9.30 -15.15
N ASN A 80 -1.15 -8.74 -14.81
CA ASN A 80 -2.00 -8.03 -15.77
C ASN A 80 -1.37 -6.69 -16.24
N ASN A 81 -0.51 -6.08 -15.44
CA ASN A 81 0.22 -4.84 -15.76
C ASN A 81 1.50 -5.08 -16.59
N VAL A 82 1.84 -6.34 -16.91
CA VAL A 82 2.98 -6.70 -17.78
C VAL A 82 2.57 -6.78 -19.27
N LYS A 83 1.27 -6.83 -19.58
CA LYS A 83 0.75 -6.88 -20.96
C LYS A 83 0.68 -5.51 -21.63
#